data_AF-A0AAV4GGH9-F1
#
_entry.id   AF-A0AAV4GGH9-F1
#
_cell.length_a   1.000
_cell.length_b   1.000
_cell.length_c   1.000
_cell.angle_alpha   90.00
_cell.angle_beta   90.00
_cell.angle_gamma   90.00
#
_symmetry.space_group_name_H-M   'P 1'
#
loop_
_entity.id
_entity.type
_entity.pdbx_description
1 polymer ?
#
loop_
_entity_poly.entity_id
_entity_poly.type
_entity_poly.pdbx_seq_one_letter_code
_entity_poly.pdbx_strand_id
1 'polypeptide(L)'
;MWNYILLSTGPKGRDLLLASGISEEGKKDPENVRAVFKNHLIEKPNKWVQRIELQSYIQKENETIEEFVLRLKTKADKCNFSTTVVKEERITEQIIKGCRYQGEKKKLLGNTDLTMAQAIEKVKNFEATVKIYQNTKVHLAMTQSQNKAKRTM
;
A
#
# COMPACT_ATOMS: atom_id res chain seq x y z
N MET A 1 -2.05 26.09 -34.97
CA MET A 1 -2.45 25.15 -33.91
C MET A 1 -2.21 25.73 -32.52
N TRP A 2 -1.00 26.19 -32.16
CA TRP A 2 -0.70 26.93 -30.92
C TRP A 2 -1.69 28.06 -30.56
N ASN A 3 -2.00 28.94 -31.52
CA ASN A 3 -2.95 30.05 -31.31
C ASN A 3 -4.37 29.58 -30.95
N TYR A 4 -4.80 28.42 -31.44
CA TYR A 4 -6.11 27.85 -31.12
C TYR A 4 -6.14 27.31 -29.68
N ILE A 5 -5.02 26.74 -29.22
CA ILE A 5 -4.88 26.28 -27.83
C ILE A 5 -4.93 27.48 -26.87
N LEU A 6 -4.22 28.58 -27.16
CA LEU A 6 -4.25 29.81 -26.35
C LEU A 6 -5.64 30.47 -26.28
N LEU A 7 -6.40 30.41 -27.38
CA LEU A 7 -7.75 30.97 -27.42
C LEU A 7 -8.72 30.16 -26.53
N SER A 8 -8.55 28.84 -26.47
CA SER A 8 -9.45 27.92 -25.77
C SER A 8 -9.10 27.67 -24.29
N THR A 9 -7.86 27.94 -23.85
CA THR A 9 -7.39 27.64 -22.48
C THR A 9 -7.75 28.68 -21.40
N GLY A 10 -8.37 29.79 -21.79
CA GLY A 10 -8.75 30.86 -20.86
C GLY A 10 -7.56 31.57 -20.20
N PRO A 11 -7.80 32.62 -19.40
CA PRO A 11 -6.75 33.48 -18.85
C PRO A 11 -5.72 32.71 -18.00
N LYS A 12 -6.18 31.88 -17.05
CA LYS A 12 -5.29 31.08 -16.19
C LYS A 12 -4.43 30.08 -16.96
N GLY A 13 -4.98 29.45 -18.01
CA GLY A 13 -4.24 28.51 -18.84
C GLY A 13 -3.18 29.20 -19.70
N ARG A 14 -3.45 30.43 -20.17
CA ARG A 14 -2.46 31.25 -20.87
C ARG A 14 -1.31 31.67 -19.95
N ASP A 15 -1.62 32.13 -18.74
CA ASP A 15 -0.60 32.54 -17.76
C ASP A 15 0.33 31.38 -17.42
N LEU A 16 -0.22 30.18 -17.25
CA LEU A 16 0.55 28.95 -17.04
C LEU A 16 1.49 28.64 -18.22
N LEU A 17 0.99 28.70 -19.45
CA LEU A 17 1.79 28.43 -20.64
C LEU A 17 2.92 29.45 -20.81
N LEU A 18 2.65 30.73 -20.56
CA LEU A 18 3.65 31.79 -20.62
C LEU A 18 4.71 31.62 -19.51
N ALA A 19 4.30 31.28 -18.29
CA ALA A 19 5.20 31.05 -17.16
C ALA A 19 6.10 29.81 -17.34
N SER A 20 5.65 28.81 -18.09
CA SER A 20 6.41 27.57 -18.34
C SER A 20 7.59 27.70 -19.30
N GLY A 21 7.71 28.80 -20.06
CA GLY A 21 8.89 29.09 -20.87
C GLY A 21 9.16 28.11 -22.03
N ILE A 22 8.11 27.52 -22.64
CA ILE A 22 8.24 26.59 -23.77
C ILE A 22 8.94 27.28 -24.96
N SER A 23 9.92 26.63 -25.59
CA SER A 23 10.59 27.14 -26.79
C SER A 23 9.65 27.27 -28.00
N GLU A 24 9.98 28.11 -28.97
CA GLU A 24 9.17 28.31 -30.18
C GLU A 24 8.96 27.01 -30.98
N GLU A 25 9.92 26.10 -30.94
CA GLU A 25 9.85 24.77 -31.54
C GLU A 25 8.93 23.85 -30.74
N GLY A 26 8.98 23.92 -29.41
CA GLY A 26 8.11 23.14 -28.51
C GLY A 26 6.65 23.57 -28.56
N LYS A 27 6.35 24.83 -28.90
CA LYS A 27 4.98 25.35 -29.09
C LYS A 27 4.26 24.75 -30.29
N LYS A 28 5.01 24.22 -31.27
CA LYS A 28 4.45 23.59 -32.47
C LYS A 28 3.99 22.16 -32.20
N ASP A 29 4.54 21.50 -31.18
CA ASP A 29 4.16 20.15 -30.78
C ASP A 29 3.03 20.17 -29.73
N PRO A 30 1.83 19.67 -30.06
CA PRO A 30 0.71 19.60 -29.13
C PRO A 30 1.01 18.79 -27.86
N GLU A 31 1.88 17.78 -27.92
CA GLU A 31 2.17 16.93 -26.76
C GLU A 31 3.02 17.65 -25.71
N ASN A 32 3.92 18.54 -26.10
CA ASN A 32 4.68 19.38 -25.16
C ASN A 32 3.76 20.34 -24.40
N VAL A 33 2.82 20.98 -25.11
CA VAL A 33 1.83 21.88 -24.51
C VAL A 33 0.93 21.10 -23.55
N ARG A 34 0.49 19.90 -23.95
CA ARG A 34 -0.29 19.00 -23.12
C ARG A 34 0.49 18.53 -21.88
N ALA A 35 1.79 18.29 -22.00
CA ALA A 35 2.64 17.87 -20.89
C ALA A 35 2.77 18.96 -19.82
N VAL A 36 2.85 20.24 -20.21
CA VAL A 36 2.85 21.38 -19.26
C VAL A 36 1.54 21.42 -18.48
N PHE A 37 0.40 21.34 -19.17
CA PHE A 37 -0.90 21.28 -18.50
C PHE A 37 -1.02 20.05 -17.61
N LYS A 38 -0.61 18.87 -18.07
CA LYS A 38 -0.61 17.65 -17.26
C LYS A 38 0.26 17.81 -16.02
N ASN A 39 1.47 18.34 -16.13
CA ASN A 39 2.38 18.49 -14.98
C ASN A 39 1.86 19.48 -13.94
N HIS A 40 1.14 20.53 -14.38
CA HIS A 40 0.59 21.53 -13.48
C HIS A 40 -0.76 21.13 -12.88
N LEU A 41 -1.65 20.54 -13.69
CA LEU A 41 -3.00 20.14 -13.27
C LEU A 41 -3.02 18.78 -12.56
N ILE A 42 -2.14 17.88 -12.97
CA ILE A 42 -1.89 16.60 -12.32
C ILE A 42 -0.62 16.80 -11.51
N GLU A 43 -0.76 17.41 -10.33
CA GLU A 43 0.35 17.48 -9.37
C GLU A 43 0.94 16.07 -9.24
N LYS A 44 2.25 15.94 -9.52
CA LYS A 44 2.94 14.67 -9.27
C LYS A 44 2.67 14.31 -7.82
N PRO A 45 2.06 13.14 -7.51
CA PRO A 45 1.67 12.81 -6.16
C PRO A 45 2.89 12.94 -5.27
N ASN A 46 2.81 13.84 -4.29
CA ASN A 46 3.93 14.14 -3.44
C ASN A 46 4.38 12.83 -2.78
N LYS A 47 5.61 12.41 -3.07
CA LYS A 47 6.18 11.16 -2.56
C LYS A 47 6.09 11.09 -1.03
N TRP A 48 6.16 12.22 -0.35
CA TRP A 48 6.05 12.29 1.11
C TRP A 48 4.64 11.98 1.60
N VAL A 49 3.61 12.49 0.93
CA VAL A 49 2.21 12.16 1.24
C VAL A 49 1.98 10.66 1.08
N GLN A 50 2.44 10.08 -0.03
CA GLN A 50 2.29 8.63 -0.27
C GLN A 50 3.03 7.79 0.79
N ARG A 51 4.21 8.23 1.22
CA ARG A 51 5.01 7.55 2.27
C ARG A 51 4.37 7.65 3.65
N ILE A 52 3.83 8.83 4.01
CA ILE A 52 3.11 9.01 5.28
C ILE A 52 1.86 8.13 5.31
N GLU A 53 1.11 8.08 4.20
CA GLU A 53 -0.05 7.19 4.06
C GLU A 53 0.37 5.71 4.13
N LEU A 54 1.50 5.31 3.54
CA LEU A 54 2.02 3.95 3.70
C LEU A 54 2.28 3.62 5.17
N GLN A 55 2.86 4.55 5.93
CA GLN A 55 3.17 4.38 7.34
C GLN A 55 1.95 4.29 8.26
N SER A 56 0.78 4.74 7.79
CA SER A 56 -0.49 4.65 8.51
C SER A 56 -1.26 3.35 8.25
N TYR A 57 -0.77 2.48 7.35
CA TYR A 57 -1.48 1.24 7.01
C TYR A 57 -1.42 0.23 8.16
N ILE A 58 -2.58 -0.24 8.59
CA ILE A 58 -2.72 -1.30 9.59
C ILE A 58 -3.51 -2.44 8.94
N GLN A 59 -3.15 -3.68 9.30
CA GLN A 59 -3.87 -4.88 8.88
C GLN A 59 -5.30 -4.82 9.43
N LYS A 60 -6.30 -4.93 8.54
CA LYS A 60 -7.72 -4.94 8.95
C LYS A 60 -8.08 -6.26 9.63
N GLU A 61 -9.16 -6.29 10.40
CA GLU A 61 -9.56 -7.49 11.16
C GLU A 61 -9.91 -8.71 10.28
N ASN A 62 -10.47 -8.45 9.11
CA ASN A 62 -10.92 -9.47 8.15
C ASN A 62 -9.94 -9.64 6.96
N GLU A 63 -8.75 -9.07 7.06
CA GLU A 63 -7.75 -9.07 5.98
C GLU A 63 -6.62 -10.05 6.31
N THR A 64 -6.31 -10.93 5.36
CA THR A 64 -5.19 -11.87 5.49
C THR A 64 -3.86 -11.15 5.40
N ILE A 65 -2.78 -11.79 5.87
CA ILE A 65 -1.45 -11.20 5.71
C ILE A 65 -1.08 -10.98 4.24
N GLU A 66 -1.47 -11.88 3.33
CA GLU A 66 -1.19 -11.74 1.91
C GLU A 66 -1.90 -10.53 1.29
N GLU A 67 -3.16 -10.32 1.63
CA GLU A 67 -3.94 -9.17 1.17
C GLU A 67 -3.34 -7.86 1.71
N PHE A 68 -2.94 -7.85 2.97
CA PHE A 68 -2.28 -6.70 3.58
C PHE A 68 -0.95 -6.37 2.87
N VAL A 69 -0.11 -7.37 2.62
CA VAL A 69 1.17 -7.21 1.91
C VAL A 69 0.94 -6.73 0.48
N LEU A 70 -0.08 -7.24 -0.22
CA LEU A 70 -0.44 -6.77 -1.56
C LEU A 70 -0.79 -5.28 -1.54
N ARG A 71 -1.62 -4.84 -0.59
CA ARG A 71 -1.95 -3.42 -0.39
C ARG A 71 -0.71 -2.56 -0.10
N LEU A 72 0.21 -3.05 0.73
CA LEU A 72 1.48 -2.36 1.00
C LEU A 72 2.32 -2.22 -0.26
N LYS A 73 2.47 -3.28 -1.06
CA LYS A 73 3.23 -3.26 -2.33
C LYS A 73 2.65 -2.26 -3.32
N THR A 74 1.33 -2.27 -3.54
CA THR A 74 0.65 -1.32 -4.44
C THR A 74 0.82 0.13 -3.99
N LYS A 75 0.83 0.38 -2.68
CA LYS A 75 1.08 1.73 -2.14
C LYS A 75 2.54 2.13 -2.26
N ALA A 76 3.46 1.19 -2.01
CA ALA A 76 4.89 1.39 -2.12
C ALA A 76 5.33 1.73 -3.55
N ASP A 77 4.66 1.22 -4.59
CA ASP A 77 4.90 1.60 -5.99
C ASP A 77 4.66 3.09 -6.24
N LYS A 78 3.71 3.71 -5.52
CA LYS A 78 3.39 5.15 -5.62
C LYS A 78 4.33 6.04 -4.80
N CYS A 79 5.14 5.46 -3.92
CA CYS A 79 6.01 6.20 -2.99
C CYS A 79 7.34 6.64 -3.61
N ASN A 80 7.63 6.24 -4.84
CA ASN A 80 8.84 6.56 -5.59
C ASN A 80 10.12 6.32 -4.76
N PHE A 81 10.35 5.06 -4.37
CA PHE A 81 11.57 4.65 -3.67
C PHE A 81 12.76 4.59 -4.63
N SER A 82 13.95 4.95 -4.13
CA SER A 82 15.17 5.02 -4.94
C SER A 82 15.68 3.65 -5.39
N THR A 83 15.40 2.60 -4.61
CA THR A 83 15.93 1.26 -4.82
C THR A 83 14.93 0.23 -4.34
N THR A 84 14.90 -0.95 -4.97
CA THR A 84 14.07 -2.08 -4.57
C THR A 84 14.36 -2.52 -3.13
N VAL A 85 15.63 -2.49 -2.72
CA VAL A 85 16.04 -2.81 -1.35
C VAL A 85 15.35 -1.91 -0.33
N VAL A 86 15.44 -0.58 -0.52
CA VAL A 86 14.78 0.40 0.35
C VAL A 86 13.27 0.20 0.36
N LYS A 87 12.67 -0.14 -0.78
CA LYS A 87 11.23 -0.42 -0.86
C LYS A 87 10.86 -1.63 0.01
N GLU A 88 11.63 -2.72 -0.08
CA GLU A 88 11.40 -3.94 0.70
C GLU A 88 11.61 -3.72 2.20
N GLU A 89 12.64 -2.97 2.59
CA GLU A 89 12.86 -2.55 3.98
C GLU A 89 11.66 -1.77 4.52
N ARG A 90 11.16 -0.77 3.79
CA ARG A 90 9.99 0.02 4.21
C ARG A 90 8.71 -0.79 4.30
N ILE A 91 8.52 -1.76 3.41
CA ILE A 91 7.40 -2.71 3.51
C ILE A 91 7.56 -3.58 4.74
N THR A 92 8.78 -4.06 5.03
CA THR A 92 9.08 -4.90 6.20
C THR A 92 8.85 -4.15 7.51
N GLU A 93 9.32 -2.91 7.62
CA GLU A 93 9.00 -2.00 8.73
C GLU A 93 7.49 -1.90 8.95
N GLN A 94 6.74 -1.73 7.85
CA GLN A 94 5.29 -1.59 7.92
C GLN A 94 4.58 -2.91 8.24
N ILE A 95 5.11 -4.07 7.84
CA ILE A 95 4.61 -5.38 8.29
C ILE A 95 4.77 -5.50 9.80
N ILE A 96 5.94 -5.16 10.35
CA ILE A 96 6.18 -5.22 11.81
C ILE A 96 5.22 -4.27 12.54
N LYS A 97 5.13 -3.01 12.11
CA LYS A 97 4.28 -2.00 12.75
C LYS A 97 2.79 -2.30 12.60
N GLY A 98 2.37 -2.65 11.38
CA GLY A 98 0.98 -2.75 10.94
C GLY A 98 0.32 -4.11 11.15
N CYS A 99 1.09 -5.17 11.50
CA CYS A 99 0.52 -6.49 11.80
C CYS A 99 -0.50 -6.42 12.95
N ARG A 100 -1.53 -7.26 12.92
CA ARG A 100 -2.52 -7.36 14.01
C ARG A 100 -1.95 -8.07 15.25
N TYR A 101 -1.04 -9.02 15.05
CA TYR A 101 -0.60 -9.94 16.09
C TYR A 101 0.57 -9.39 16.89
N GLN A 102 0.29 -8.83 18.08
CA GLN A 102 1.31 -8.22 18.95
C GLN A 102 2.43 -9.19 19.36
N GLY A 103 2.11 -10.48 19.53
CA GLY A 103 3.11 -11.51 19.83
C GLY A 103 4.12 -11.70 18.70
N GLU A 104 3.65 -11.68 17.45
CA GLU A 104 4.53 -11.81 16.28
C GLU A 104 5.36 -10.56 16.05
N LYS A 105 4.85 -9.36 16.35
CA LYS A 105 5.67 -8.13 16.30
C LYS A 105 6.93 -8.24 17.13
N LYS A 106 6.81 -8.73 18.37
CA LYS A 106 7.94 -8.90 19.28
C LYS A 106 8.95 -9.93 18.74
N LYS A 107 8.46 -11.03 18.17
CA LYS A 107 9.31 -12.08 17.56
C LYS A 107 10.03 -11.58 16.31
N LEU A 108 9.38 -10.76 15.50
CA LEU A 108 9.98 -10.15 14.32
C LEU A 108 11.09 -9.15 14.71
N LEU A 109 10.85 -8.32 15.73
CA LEU A 109 11.84 -7.36 16.24
C LEU A 109 13.07 -8.04 16.87
N GLY A 110 12.94 -9.28 17.32
CA GLY A 110 14.07 -10.06 17.87
C GLY A 110 15.02 -10.61 16.82
N ASN A 111 14.72 -10.47 15.52
CA ASN A 111 15.56 -10.96 14.43
C ASN A 111 16.32 -9.80 13.76
N THR A 112 17.64 -9.80 13.84
CA THR A 112 18.49 -8.70 13.34
C THR A 112 18.54 -8.61 11.82
N ASP A 113 18.53 -9.76 11.13
CA ASP A 113 18.62 -9.84 9.66
C ASP A 113 17.27 -10.26 9.05
N LEU A 114 16.22 -9.50 9.37
CA LEU A 114 14.87 -9.82 8.91
C LEU A 114 14.64 -9.38 7.46
N THR A 115 14.41 -10.34 6.58
CA THR A 115 13.97 -10.05 5.20
C THR A 115 12.46 -9.97 5.08
N MET A 116 11.96 -9.28 4.05
CA MET A 116 10.52 -9.19 3.77
C MET A 116 9.88 -10.59 3.64
N ALA A 117 10.54 -11.52 2.96
CA ALA A 117 10.03 -12.87 2.76
C ALA A 117 9.88 -13.63 4.10
N GLN A 118 10.89 -13.55 4.97
CA GLN A 118 10.86 -14.18 6.30
C GLN A 118 9.77 -13.55 7.19
N ALA A 119 9.57 -12.24 7.12
CA ALA A 119 8.52 -11.57 7.88
C ALA A 119 7.14 -12.06 7.47
N ILE A 120 6.89 -12.17 6.15
CA ILE A 120 5.62 -12.67 5.61
C ILE A 120 5.39 -14.12 6.05
N GLU A 121 6.39 -14.99 5.90
CA GLU A 121 6.28 -16.41 6.23
C GLU A 121 5.96 -16.64 7.71
N LYS A 122 6.67 -15.95 8.61
CA LYS A 122 6.44 -16.05 10.06
C LYS A 122 5.01 -15.65 10.43
N VAL A 123 4.53 -14.52 9.92
CA VAL A 123 3.18 -14.03 10.21
C VAL A 123 2.12 -14.94 9.60
N LYS A 124 2.34 -15.44 8.38
CA LYS A 124 1.44 -16.39 7.71
C LYS A 124 1.31 -17.71 8.47
N ASN A 125 2.42 -18.27 8.94
CA ASN A 125 2.43 -19.50 9.73
C ASN A 125 1.68 -19.31 11.06
N PHE A 126 1.81 -18.13 11.66
CA PHE A 126 1.07 -17.80 12.87
C PHE A 126 -0.44 -17.66 12.59
N GLU A 127 -0.83 -16.98 11.52
CA GLU A 127 -2.23 -16.84 11.11
C GLU A 127 -2.89 -18.21 10.86
N ALA A 128 -2.20 -19.11 10.17
CA ALA A 128 -2.66 -20.48 9.95
C ALA A 128 -2.84 -21.24 11.28
N THR A 129 -1.90 -21.10 12.22
CA THR A 129 -1.97 -21.73 13.55
C THR A 129 -3.16 -21.22 14.36
N VAL A 130 -3.41 -19.90 14.34
CA VAL A 130 -4.55 -19.28 15.02
C VAL A 130 -5.87 -19.79 14.45
N LYS A 131 -5.96 -19.88 13.12
CA LYS A 131 -7.16 -20.39 12.43
C LYS A 131 -7.44 -21.85 12.79
N ILE A 132 -6.40 -22.69 12.83
CA ILE A 132 -6.52 -24.09 13.27
C ILE A 132 -7.00 -24.15 14.72
N TYR A 133 -6.37 -23.41 15.63
CA TYR A 133 -6.74 -23.39 17.04
C TYR A 133 -8.21 -22.97 17.26
N GLN A 134 -8.68 -21.94 16.54
CA GLN A 134 -10.08 -21.51 16.58
C GLN A 134 -11.03 -22.61 16.10
N ASN A 135 -10.72 -23.28 14.99
CA ASN A 135 -11.51 -24.39 14.47
C ASN A 135 -11.53 -25.59 15.44
N THR A 136 -10.40 -25.96 16.03
CA THR A 136 -10.32 -27.05 17.01
C THR A 136 -11.13 -26.76 18.26
N LYS A 137 -11.11 -25.51 18.76
CA LYS A 137 -11.92 -25.10 19.92
C LYS A 137 -13.42 -25.22 19.63
N VAL A 138 -13.86 -24.83 18.44
CA VAL A 138 -15.26 -24.96 18.00
C VAL A 138 -15.67 -26.43 17.94
N HIS A 139 -14.82 -27.30 17.35
CA HIS A 139 -15.09 -28.73 17.28
C HIS A 139 -15.19 -29.36 18.68
N LEU A 140 -14.27 -29.04 19.60
CA LEU A 140 -14.31 -29.52 20.97
C LEU A 140 -15.59 -29.10 21.70
N ALA A 141 -16.04 -27.85 21.53
CA ALA A 141 -17.29 -27.37 22.12
C ALA A 141 -18.51 -28.11 21.56
N MET A 142 -18.56 -28.33 20.23
CA MET A 142 -19.63 -29.10 19.58
C MET A 142 -19.69 -30.56 20.06
N THR A 143 -18.52 -31.18 20.26
CA THR A 143 -18.42 -32.58 20.73
C THR A 143 -18.92 -32.73 22.18
N GLN A 144 -18.64 -31.73 23.04
CA GLN A 144 -19.12 -31.71 24.42
C GLN A 144 -20.64 -31.53 24.52
N SER A 145 -21.25 -30.70 23.66
CA SER A 145 -22.72 -30.56 23.58
C SER A 145 -23.41 -31.84 23.10
N GLN A 146 -22.84 -32.56 22.13
CA GLN A 146 -23.39 -33.83 21.66
C GLN A 146 -23.31 -34.93 22.73
N ASN A 147 -22.22 -35.00 23.49
CA ASN A 147 -22.07 -35.96 24.58
C ASN A 147 -22.97 -35.67 25.78
N LYS A 148 -23.30 -34.39 26.06
CA LYS A 148 -24.30 -34.04 27.07
C LYS A 148 -25.72 -34.42 26.63
N ALA A 149 -26.10 -34.15 25.37
CA ALA A 149 -27.42 -34.50 24.85
C ALA A 149 -27.68 -36.03 24.85
N LYS A 150 -26.64 -36.85 24.62
CA LYS A 150 -26.73 -38.32 24.69
C LYS A 150 -26.80 -38.90 26.11
N ARG A 151 -26.47 -38.12 27.15
CA ARG A 151 -26.51 -38.57 28.56
C ARG A 151 -27.83 -38.25 29.27
N THR A 152 -28.68 -37.43 28.66
CA THR A 152 -29.97 -36.99 29.21
C THR A 152 -31.17 -37.70 28.56
N MET A 153 -30.90 -38.61 27.62
CA MET A 153 -31.83 -39.64 27.12
C MET A 153 -31.45 -40.98 27.74
#